data_AF-A0A820ILJ8-F1
#
_entry.id   AF-A0A820ILJ8-F1
#
_cell.length_a   1.000
_cell.length_b   1.000
_cell.length_c   1.000
_cell.angle_alpha   90.00
_cell.angle_beta   90.00
_cell.angle_gamma   90.00
#
_symmetry.space_group_name_H-M   'P 1'
#
loop_
_entity.id
_entity.type
_entity.pdbx_description
1 polymer ?
#
loop_
_entity_poly.entity_id
_entity_poly.type
_entity_poly.pdbx_seq_one_letter_code
_entity_poly.pdbx_strand_id
1 'polypeptide(L)' 'ILADENRAMAKALRDANVMVEEHVYAGATHSFLEAVKIAAISNRALDEAAQWLVHQLKTT' A
#
# COMPACT_ATOMS: atom_id res chain seq x y z
N ILE A 1 -2.13 -10.87 11.74
CA ILE A 1 -0.80 -11.37 11.30
C ILE A 1 -0.23 -10.43 10.26
N LEU A 2 -0.37 -10.64 8.94
CA LEU A 2 0.29 -9.79 7.93
C LEU A 2 -0.05 -8.30 8.03
N ALA A 3 -1.29 -7.95 8.39
CA ALA A 3 -1.67 -6.55 8.60
C ALA A 3 -0.95 -5.90 9.78
N ASP A 4 -0.73 -6.65 10.87
CA ASP A 4 -0.01 -6.17 12.05
C ASP A 4 1.49 -6.06 11.79
N GLU A 5 2.05 -7.02 11.05
CA GLU A 5 3.45 -7.03 10.63
C GLU A 5 3.76 -5.86 9.68
N ASN A 6 2.86 -5.57 8.73
CA ASN A 6 2.99 -4.40 7.86
C ASN A 6 2.96 -3.09 8.66
N ARG A 7 2.06 -2.97 9.66
CA ARG A 7 2.01 -1.83 10.59
C ARG A 7 3.31 -1.68 11.37
N ALA A 8 3.86 -2.79 11.87
CA ALA A 8 5.12 -2.80 12.61
C ALA A 8 6.30 -2.40 11.72
N MET A 9 6.34 -2.88 10.48
CA MET A 9 7.35 -2.50 9.48
C MET A 9 7.26 -1.02 9.13
N ALA A 10 6.06 -0.50 8.84
CA ALA A 10 5.85 0.91 8.56
C ALA A 10 6.30 1.78 9.74
N LYS A 11 6.01 1.35 10.99
CA LYS A 11 6.54 2.02 12.18
C LYS A 11 8.08 1.99 12.22
N ALA A 12 8.71 0.85 11.99
CA ALA A 12 10.17 0.74 12.02
C ALA A 12 10.85 1.63 10.95
N LEU A 13 10.27 1.71 9.75
CA LEU A 13 10.74 2.61 8.68
C LEU A 13 10.63 4.08 9.09
N ARG A 14 9.49 4.49 9.67
CA ARG A 14 9.31 5.86 10.21
C ARG A 14 10.32 6.18 11.31
N ASP A 15 10.52 5.26 12.26
CA ASP A 15 11.46 5.43 13.36
C ASP A 15 12.93 5.55 12.86
N ALA A 16 13.23 4.97 11.70
CA ALA A 16 14.53 5.09 11.02
C ALA A 16 14.66 6.34 10.13
N ASN A 17 13.68 7.27 10.17
CA ASN A 17 13.59 8.45 9.30
C ASN A 17 13.49 8.12 7.80
N VAL A 18 12.99 6.92 7.45
CA VAL A 18 12.65 6.59 6.07
C VAL A 18 11.27 7.15 5.76
N MET A 19 11.16 7.89 4.66
CA MET A 19 9.87 8.33 4.14
C MET A 19 9.04 7.11 3.73
N VAL A 20 7.90 6.91 4.38
CA VAL A 20 7.02 5.76 4.14
C VAL A 20 5.56 6.18 4.22
N GLU A 21 4.75 5.62 3.33
CA GLU A 21 3.30 5.77 3.30
C GLU A 21 2.64 4.42 3.59
N GLU A 22 1.59 4.41 4.39
CA GLU A 22 0.85 3.21 4.78
C GLU A 22 -0.64 3.40 4.49
N HIS A 23 -1.25 2.45 3.77
CA HIS A 23 -2.67 2.47 3.44
C HIS A 23 -3.37 1.22 3.95
N VAL A 24 -4.54 1.40 4.57
CA VAL A 24 -5.43 0.30 4.99
C VAL A 24 -6.68 0.33 4.13
N TYR A 25 -6.86 -0.73 3.35
CA TYR A 25 -8.04 -0.93 2.51
C TYR A 25 -9.14 -1.65 3.31
N ALA A 26 -10.04 -0.89 3.93
CA ALA A 26 -11.14 -1.45 4.71
C ALA A 26 -12.00 -2.42 3.89
N GLY A 27 -12.26 -3.61 4.44
CA GLY A 27 -13.02 -4.67 3.77
C GLY A 27 -12.21 -5.57 2.83
N ALA A 28 -10.92 -5.29 2.62
CA ALA A 28 -10.05 -6.17 1.85
C ALA A 28 -9.64 -7.41 2.66
N THR A 29 -9.64 -8.57 2.01
CA THR A 29 -8.96 -9.77 2.53
C THR A 29 -7.51 -9.80 2.08
N HIS A 30 -6.73 -10.74 2.61
CA HIS A 30 -5.42 -11.05 2.03
C HIS A 30 -5.56 -11.42 0.55
N SER A 31 -4.53 -11.09 -0.25
CA SER A 31 -4.47 -11.32 -1.70
C SER A 31 -5.58 -10.64 -2.53
N PHE A 32 -6.27 -9.62 -2.02
CA PHE A 32 -7.33 -8.95 -2.78
C PHE A 32 -6.86 -8.37 -4.12
N LEU A 33 -5.57 -8.03 -4.28
CA LEU A 33 -5.02 -7.52 -5.54
C LEU A 33 -5.13 -8.50 -6.73
N GLU A 34 -5.22 -9.81 -6.47
CA GLU A 34 -5.46 -10.82 -7.52
C GLU A 34 -6.80 -10.62 -8.24
N ALA A 35 -7.74 -9.93 -7.59
CA ALA A 35 -9.08 -9.64 -8.10
C ALA A 35 -9.20 -8.30 -8.86
N VAL A 36 -8.09 -7.71 -9.33
CA VAL A 36 -8.07 -6.37 -9.97
C VAL A 36 -9.12 -6.19 -11.07
N LYS A 37 -9.44 -7.24 -11.84
CA LYS A 37 -10.42 -7.18 -12.94
C LYS A 37 -11.88 -7.21 -12.49
N ILE A 38 -12.17 -7.58 -11.24
CA ILE A 38 -13.54 -7.86 -10.78
C ILE A 38 -13.89 -7.15 -9.47
N ALA A 39 -12.92 -6.62 -8.73
CA ALA A 39 -13.13 -5.95 -7.46
C ALA A 39 -12.63 -4.50 -7.51
N ALA A 40 -13.56 -3.55 -7.32
CA ALA A 40 -13.26 -2.12 -7.36
C ALA A 40 -12.18 -1.71 -6.33
N ILE A 41 -12.16 -2.35 -5.16
CA ILE A 41 -11.14 -2.10 -4.13
C ILE A 41 -9.73 -2.48 -4.59
N SER A 42 -9.61 -3.53 -5.40
CA SER A 42 -8.35 -4.01 -5.96
C SER A 42 -7.85 -3.09 -7.07
N ASN A 43 -8.76 -2.65 -7.95
CA ASN A 43 -8.44 -1.65 -8.98
C ASN A 43 -7.95 -0.35 -8.34
N ARG A 44 -8.68 0.17 -7.35
CA ARG A 44 -8.30 1.38 -6.60
C ARG A 44 -6.90 1.24 -5.99
N ALA A 45 -6.63 0.14 -5.29
CA ALA A 45 -5.34 -0.06 -4.63
C ALA A 45 -4.17 -0.11 -5.63
N LEU A 46 -4.38 -0.70 -6.82
CA LEU A 46 -3.38 -0.71 -7.87
C LEU A 46 -3.14 0.69 -8.44
N ASP A 47 -4.20 1.45 -8.71
CA ASP A 47 -4.12 2.81 -9.23
C ASP A 47 -3.40 3.75 -8.24
N GLU A 48 -3.73 3.68 -6.95
CA GLU A 48 -3.09 4.47 -5.88
C GLU A 48 -1.59 4.13 -5.76
N ALA A 49 -1.23 2.84 -5.80
CA ALA A 49 0.19 2.43 -5.77
C ALA A 49 0.96 2.91 -7.02
N ALA A 50 0.34 2.86 -8.20
CA ALA A 50 0.94 3.35 -9.43
C ALA A 50 1.15 4.88 -9.39
N GLN A 51 0.17 5.62 -8.89
CA GLN A 51 0.27 7.08 -8.71
C GLN A 51 1.37 7.45 -7.72
N TRP A 52 1.46 6.72 -6.61
CA TRP A 52 2.56 6.87 -5.64
C TRP A 52 3.92 6.69 -6.31
N LEU A 53 4.09 5.60 -7.09
CA LEU A 53 5.35 5.33 -7.78
C LEU A 53 5.72 6.44 -8.77
N VAL A 54 4.74 6.92 -9.55
CA VAL A 54 4.95 8.05 -10.47
C VAL A 54 5.37 9.30 -9.72
N HIS A 55 4.79 9.57 -8.55
CA HIS A 55 5.20 10.70 -7.72
C HIS A 55 6.67 10.56 -7.30
N GLN A 56 7.06 9.41 -6.71
CA GLN A 56 8.43 9.17 -6.25
C GLN A 56 9.47 9.34 -7.37
N LEU A 57 9.17 8.82 -8.57
CA LEU A 57 10.06 8.87 -9.73
C LEU A 57 10.19 10.28 -10.34
N LYS A 58 9.22 11.17 -10.10
CA LYS A 58 9.28 12.57 -10.58
C LYS A 58 9.98 13.50 -9.60
N THR A 59 10.03 13.13 -8.32
CA THR A 59 10.70 13.90 -7.25
C THR A 59 12.16 13.52 -7.04
N THR A 60 12.69 12.58 -7.85
CA THR A 60 14.13 12.23 -7.90
C THR A 60 14.81 13.02 -9.01
#